data_AF-A0A9Q1DSA2-F1
#
_entry.id   AF-A0A9Q1DSA2-F1
#
_cell.length_a   1.000
_cell.length_b   1.000
_cell.length_c   1.000
_cell.angle_alpha   90.00
_cell.angle_beta   90.00
_cell.angle_gamma   90.00
#
_symmetry.space_group_name_H-M   'P 1'
#
loop_
_entity.id
_entity.type
_entity.pdbx_description
1 polymer ?
#
loop_
_entity_poly.entity_id
_entity_poly.type
_entity_poly.pdbx_seq_one_letter_code
_entity_poly.pdbx_strand_id
1 'polypeptide(L)'
;MEYAKSLVPVSVMRSVSSVGMSLTRKILPARQPRPFKVCTHNCSKRRAVMATSLDELLEKAANSLLLVCQFLTLVLEEDGTLVDTEAFFQSLPANSRLMVLEKGQMWTQSQANPSFRRPKRSGIAYLSFDLYKLDPRDFIGCLTIRATLYEIYTLSYDIKCMRAKHILK
;
A
#
# COMPACT_ATOMS: atom_id res chain seq x y z
N MET A 1 -62.25 -39.89 -40.74
CA MET A 1 -60.92 -39.26 -40.66
C MET A 1 -60.79 -38.65 -39.27
N GLU A 2 -60.16 -39.41 -38.39
CA GLU A 2 -59.77 -39.01 -37.04
C GLU A 2 -58.59 -38.04 -37.11
N TYR A 3 -58.61 -36.96 -36.35
CA TYR A 3 -57.38 -36.25 -35.98
C TYR A 3 -57.42 -35.91 -34.50
N ALA A 4 -56.59 -36.65 -33.76
CA ALA A 4 -56.45 -36.63 -32.32
C ALA A 4 -55.75 -35.35 -31.84
N LYS A 5 -56.25 -34.85 -30.70
CA LYS A 5 -55.66 -33.77 -29.91
C LYS A 5 -54.33 -34.26 -29.33
N SER A 6 -53.20 -33.72 -29.80
CA SER A 6 -51.90 -33.99 -29.21
C SER A 6 -51.69 -33.09 -27.99
N LEU A 7 -51.62 -33.75 -26.83
CA LEU A 7 -51.23 -33.17 -25.54
C LEU A 7 -49.73 -32.90 -25.58
N VAL A 8 -49.33 -31.64 -25.63
CA VAL A 8 -47.96 -31.21 -25.35
C VAL A 8 -47.96 -30.50 -24.00
N PRO A 9 -47.24 -30.97 -22.97
CA PRO A 9 -47.09 -30.21 -21.75
C PRO A 9 -46.18 -29.02 -22.07
N VAL A 10 -46.74 -27.82 -22.05
CA VAL A 10 -45.99 -26.57 -22.02
C VAL A 10 -45.02 -26.65 -20.84
N SER A 11 -43.73 -26.54 -21.16
CA SER A 11 -42.64 -26.53 -20.19
C SER A 11 -42.97 -25.63 -19.01
N VAL A 12 -43.00 -26.22 -17.81
CA VAL A 12 -43.24 -25.54 -16.54
C VAL A 12 -42.25 -24.38 -16.39
N MET A 13 -42.71 -23.16 -16.64
CA MET A 13 -42.01 -21.96 -16.20
C MET A 13 -42.03 -21.95 -14.67
N ARG A 14 -40.91 -22.31 -14.03
CA ARG A 14 -40.68 -21.99 -12.62
C ARG A 14 -40.46 -20.49 -12.51
N SER A 15 -41.55 -19.75 -12.34
CA SER A 15 -41.50 -18.37 -11.87
C SER A 15 -41.16 -18.38 -10.37
N VAL A 16 -39.96 -17.92 -10.02
CA VAL A 16 -39.58 -17.61 -8.63
C VAL A 16 -39.77 -16.12 -8.41
N SER A 17 -40.97 -15.72 -8.00
CA SER A 17 -41.23 -14.37 -7.53
C SER A 17 -40.79 -14.28 -6.07
N SER A 18 -39.53 -13.89 -5.83
CA SER A 18 -39.09 -13.53 -4.48
C SER A 18 -39.57 -12.11 -4.17
N VAL A 19 -40.77 -12.00 -3.58
CA VAL A 19 -41.25 -10.73 -3.02
C VAL A 19 -40.59 -10.55 -1.65
N GLY A 20 -39.41 -9.94 -1.65
CA GLY A 20 -38.74 -9.52 -0.43
C GLY A 20 -39.39 -8.25 0.12
N MET A 21 -40.40 -8.37 0.98
CA MET A 21 -40.90 -7.23 1.77
C MET A 21 -39.90 -6.91 2.88
N SER A 22 -38.91 -6.07 2.59
CA SER A 22 -38.03 -5.51 3.62
C SER A 22 -38.67 -4.28 4.25
N LEU A 23 -39.61 -4.51 5.16
CA LEU A 23 -40.10 -3.48 6.09
C LEU A 23 -39.14 -3.36 7.26
N THR A 24 -37.95 -2.78 7.01
CA THR A 24 -37.04 -2.42 8.10
C THR A 24 -37.47 -1.07 8.66
N ARG A 25 -38.08 -1.12 9.83
CA ARG A 25 -38.40 -0.01 10.73
C ARG A 25 -37.26 1.01 10.73
N LYS A 26 -37.52 2.21 10.19
CA LYS A 26 -36.58 3.35 10.15
C LYS A 26 -36.32 3.88 11.56
N ILE A 27 -35.54 3.16 12.34
CA ILE A 27 -34.78 3.75 13.44
C ILE A 27 -33.59 4.39 12.74
N LEU A 28 -33.38 5.70 12.94
CA LEU A 28 -32.19 6.39 12.43
C LEU A 28 -30.97 5.53 12.76
N PRO A 29 -30.17 5.07 11.79
CA PRO A 29 -29.06 4.19 12.08
C PRO A 29 -28.11 4.94 13.02
N ALA A 30 -27.78 4.32 14.15
CA ALA A 30 -26.69 4.78 15.00
C ALA A 30 -25.45 5.01 14.12
N ARG A 31 -24.68 6.06 14.41
CA ARG A 31 -23.52 6.45 13.59
C ARG A 31 -22.57 5.25 13.50
N GLN A 32 -22.50 4.64 12.33
CA GLN A 32 -21.65 3.49 12.11
C GLN A 32 -20.21 3.95 11.88
N PRO A 33 -19.20 3.24 12.44
CA PRO A 33 -17.80 3.53 12.18
C PRO A 33 -17.52 3.42 10.67
N ARG A 34 -16.92 4.45 10.09
CA ARG A 34 -16.55 4.48 8.68
C ARG A 34 -15.03 4.31 8.54
N PRO A 35 -14.56 3.62 7.49
CA PRO A 35 -13.14 3.52 7.21
C PRO A 35 -12.60 4.83 6.62
N PHE A 36 -11.44 5.27 7.10
CA PHE A 36 -10.68 6.40 6.58
C PHE A 36 -9.23 6.00 6.36
N LYS A 37 -8.60 6.56 5.32
CA LYS A 37 -7.18 6.32 5.02
C LYS A 37 -6.38 7.50 5.54
N VAL A 38 -5.60 7.28 6.59
CA VAL A 38 -4.80 8.31 7.23
C VAL A 38 -3.32 8.12 6.89
N CYS A 39 -2.65 9.19 6.48
CA CYS A 39 -1.21 9.20 6.23
C CYS A 39 -0.48 10.27 7.07
N THR A 40 0.81 10.04 7.32
CA THR A 40 1.72 11.09 7.84
C THR A 40 2.04 12.12 6.75
N HIS A 41 2.51 13.31 7.13
CA HIS A 41 3.01 14.36 6.21
C HIS A 41 3.80 13.83 4.99
N ASN A 42 4.79 12.95 5.19
CA ASN A 42 5.63 12.42 4.10
C ASN A 42 4.99 11.29 3.27
N CYS A 43 3.71 10.97 3.50
CA CYS A 43 3.03 9.76 3.03
C CYS A 43 3.82 8.46 3.22
N SER A 44 4.80 8.44 4.14
CA SER A 44 5.70 7.28 4.35
C SER A 44 5.00 6.17 5.12
N LYS A 45 4.14 6.54 6.06
CA LYS A 45 3.26 5.62 6.80
C LYS A 45 1.82 5.93 6.44
N ARG A 46 1.06 4.89 6.07
CA ARG A 46 -0.37 4.95 5.78
C ARG A 46 -1.10 3.88 6.56
N ARG A 47 -2.17 4.25 7.25
CA ARG A 47 -3.01 3.39 8.08
C ARG A 47 -4.47 3.59 7.69
N ALA A 48 -5.26 2.52 7.73
CA ALA A 48 -6.71 2.64 7.65
C ALA A 48 -7.25 2.66 9.08
N VAL A 49 -8.10 3.63 9.40
CA VAL A 49 -8.68 3.82 10.73
C VAL A 49 -10.20 3.84 10.59
N MET A 50 -10.87 3.09 11.46
CA MET A 50 -12.33 3.11 11.59
C MET A 50 -12.71 4.13 12.66
N ALA A 51 -13.50 5.14 12.32
CA ALA A 51 -13.95 6.17 13.24
C ALA A 51 -15.39 6.60 12.98
N THR A 52 -16.07 7.04 14.03
CA THR A 52 -17.41 7.65 13.98
C THR A 52 -17.36 9.17 14.11
N SER A 53 -16.37 9.71 14.84
CA SER A 53 -16.12 11.14 15.04
C SER A 53 -14.68 11.54 14.69
N LEU A 54 -14.45 12.85 14.58
CA LEU A 54 -13.14 13.45 14.34
C LEU A 54 -12.15 13.15 15.48
N ASP A 55 -12.59 13.31 16.73
CA ASP A 55 -11.74 13.06 17.90
C ASP A 55 -11.31 11.59 17.98
N GLU A 56 -12.24 10.66 17.74
CA GLU A 56 -11.96 9.23 17.71
C GLU A 56 -10.97 8.88 16.58
N LEU A 57 -11.10 9.55 15.43
CA LEU A 57 -10.16 9.41 14.32
C LEU A 57 -8.76 9.89 14.73
N LEU A 58 -8.64 11.05 15.36
CA LEU A 58 -7.36 11.64 15.78
C LEU A 58 -6.64 10.75 16.80
N GLU A 59 -7.35 10.28 17.84
CA GLU A 59 -6.77 9.38 18.83
C GLU A 59 -6.28 8.07 18.20
N LYS A 60 -7.12 7.43 17.37
CA LYS A 60 -6.75 6.19 16.69
C LYS A 60 -5.64 6.41 15.66
N ALA A 61 -5.61 7.55 14.98
CA ALA A 61 -4.56 7.90 14.04
C ALA A 61 -3.23 8.13 14.76
N ALA A 62 -3.24 8.84 15.89
CA ALA A 62 -2.06 9.06 16.72
C ALA A 62 -1.45 7.71 17.16
N ASN A 63 -2.28 6.83 17.69
CA ASN A 63 -1.88 5.48 18.12
C ASN A 63 -1.37 4.62 16.95
N SER A 64 -2.07 4.67 15.80
CA SER A 64 -1.73 3.84 14.64
C SER A 64 -0.46 4.28 13.92
N LEU A 65 -0.20 5.59 13.89
CA LEU A 65 0.97 6.20 13.24
C LEU A 65 2.18 6.33 14.19
N LEU A 66 1.98 6.04 15.49
CA LEU A 66 2.96 6.20 16.57
C LEU A 66 3.46 7.65 16.65
N LEU A 67 2.53 8.60 16.58
CA LEU A 67 2.82 10.04 16.71
C LEU A 67 2.96 10.38 18.19
N VAL A 68 3.97 11.18 18.54
CA VAL A 68 4.27 11.57 19.94
C VAL A 68 3.68 12.95 20.27
N CYS A 69 3.26 13.71 19.26
CA CYS A 69 2.71 15.06 19.44
C CYS A 69 1.26 15.05 19.95
N GLN A 70 0.97 15.96 20.89
CA GLN A 70 -0.39 16.25 21.37
C GLN A 70 -1.19 17.13 20.40
N PHE A 71 -0.51 17.91 19.55
CA PHE A 71 -1.14 18.82 18.60
C PHE A 71 -1.08 18.23 17.19
N LEU A 72 -2.19 17.67 16.76
CA LEU A 72 -2.36 17.07 15.44
C LEU A 72 -3.39 17.88 14.66
N THR A 73 -3.04 18.29 13.44
CA THR A 73 -3.95 18.93 12.51
C THR A 73 -4.32 17.94 11.42
N LEU A 74 -5.62 17.77 11.19
CA LEU A 74 -6.15 16.87 10.17
C LEU A 74 -6.45 17.67 8.90
N VAL A 75 -6.00 17.16 7.77
CA VAL A 75 -6.13 17.83 6.47
C VAL A 75 -6.49 16.81 5.39
N LEU A 76 -7.20 17.21 4.34
CA LEU A 76 -7.44 16.36 3.17
C LEU A 76 -6.12 16.09 2.42
N GLU A 77 -5.85 14.83 2.08
CA GLU A 77 -4.64 14.47 1.31
C GLU A 77 -4.64 15.15 -0.08
N GLU A 78 -5.82 15.34 -0.69
CA GLU A 78 -5.98 15.80 -2.08
C GLU A 78 -5.76 17.31 -2.26
N ASP A 79 -6.43 18.13 -1.43
CA ASP A 79 -6.49 19.58 -1.65
C ASP A 79 -5.89 20.40 -0.52
N GLY A 80 -5.48 19.77 0.58
CA GLY A 80 -4.96 20.51 1.73
C GLY A 80 -6.02 21.20 2.58
N THR A 81 -7.31 20.91 2.35
CA THR A 81 -8.41 21.46 3.13
C THR A 81 -8.38 20.96 4.57
N LEU A 82 -8.38 21.90 5.52
CA LEU A 82 -8.32 21.61 6.94
C LEU A 82 -9.66 21.04 7.45
N VAL A 83 -9.58 19.96 8.21
CA VAL A 83 -10.74 19.24 8.78
C VAL A 83 -10.80 19.49 10.29
N ASP A 84 -11.38 20.63 10.67
CA ASP A 84 -11.59 20.99 12.08
C ASP A 84 -12.99 20.63 12.58
N THR A 85 -13.97 20.73 11.68
CA THR A 85 -15.39 20.64 12.06
C THR A 85 -15.91 19.22 11.88
N GLU A 86 -16.57 18.69 12.90
CA GLU A 86 -17.27 17.39 12.84
C GLU A 86 -18.27 17.32 11.66
N ALA A 87 -18.98 18.42 11.38
CA ALA A 87 -19.91 18.48 10.24
C ALA A 87 -19.21 18.29 8.88
N PHE A 88 -17.99 18.82 8.73
CA PHE A 88 -17.19 18.60 7.52
C PHE A 88 -16.75 17.15 7.43
N PHE A 89 -16.25 16.58 8.53
CA PHE A 89 -15.87 15.18 8.61
C PHE A 89 -17.03 14.22 8.22
N GLN A 90 -18.25 14.50 8.68
CA GLN A 90 -19.43 13.69 8.34
C GLN A 90 -19.86 13.81 6.87
N SER A 91 -19.57 14.94 6.23
CA SER A 91 -19.85 15.15 4.81
C SER A 91 -18.89 14.38 3.89
N LEU A 92 -17.72 13.97 4.41
CA LEU A 92 -16.72 13.26 3.63
C LEU A 92 -17.19 11.84 3.27
N PRO A 93 -16.87 11.37 2.05
CA PRO A 93 -17.19 10.01 1.65
C PRO A 93 -16.40 8.97 2.46
N ALA A 94 -16.92 7.75 2.52
CA ALA A 94 -16.18 6.62 3.10
C ALA A 94 -14.86 6.41 2.34
N ASN A 95 -13.81 6.00 3.05
CA ASN A 95 -12.44 5.83 2.54
C ASN A 95 -11.75 7.11 2.09
N SER A 96 -12.24 8.28 2.53
CA SER A 96 -11.57 9.55 2.32
C SER A 96 -10.12 9.51 2.79
N ARG A 97 -9.27 10.20 2.04
CA ARG A 97 -7.84 10.26 2.25
C ARG A 97 -7.50 11.49 3.08
N LEU A 98 -6.96 11.24 4.26
CA LEU A 98 -6.68 12.25 5.26
C LEU A 98 -5.18 12.21 5.59
N MET A 99 -4.61 13.38 5.81
CA MET A 99 -3.23 13.58 6.21
C MET A 99 -3.22 14.19 7.61
N VAL A 100 -2.38 13.62 8.48
CA VAL A 100 -2.14 14.16 9.82
C VAL A 100 -0.83 14.93 9.80
N LEU A 101 -0.90 16.17 10.27
CA LEU A 101 0.20 17.12 10.38
C LEU A 101 0.50 17.39 11.86
N GLU A 102 1.78 17.45 12.20
CA GLU A 102 2.24 17.90 13.52
C GLU A 102 2.43 19.42 13.55
N LYS A 103 2.62 19.99 14.75
CA LYS A 103 2.87 21.42 14.94
C LYS A 103 4.02 21.92 14.04
N GLY A 104 3.70 22.88 13.16
CA GLY A 104 4.66 23.51 12.26
C GLY A 104 4.87 22.80 10.92
N GLN A 105 4.20 21.67 10.69
CA GLN A 105 4.15 21.05 9.37
C GLN A 105 3.03 21.68 8.54
N MET A 106 3.32 21.94 7.27
CA MET A 106 2.33 22.42 6.30
C MET A 106 1.91 21.28 5.40
N TRP A 107 0.69 21.35 4.88
CA TRP A 107 0.28 20.40 3.85
C TRP A 107 1.16 20.59 2.61
N THR A 108 1.76 19.50 2.16
CA THR A 108 2.45 19.45 0.87
C THR A 108 1.67 18.56 -0.06
N GLN A 109 1.50 19.02 -1.30
CA GLN A 109 0.89 18.23 -2.37
C GLN A 109 1.81 17.05 -2.70
N SER A 110 1.62 15.98 -1.94
CA SER A 110 2.46 14.81 -2.01
C SER A 110 2.19 14.12 -3.34
N GLN A 111 3.16 14.19 -4.27
CA GLN A 111 3.18 13.35 -5.47
C GLN A 111 3.32 11.84 -5.13
N ALA A 112 3.14 11.44 -3.86
CA ALA A 112 3.14 10.07 -3.40
C ALA A 112 1.83 9.36 -3.75
N ASN A 113 1.56 9.23 -5.04
CA ASN A 113 0.95 7.97 -5.48
C ASN A 113 2.04 6.88 -5.29
N PRO A 114 1.90 5.93 -4.35
CA PRO A 114 2.81 4.79 -4.29
C PRO A 114 2.72 3.95 -5.57
N SER A 115 1.61 4.04 -6.30
CA SER A 115 1.43 3.44 -7.63
C SER A 115 2.30 4.09 -8.73
N PHE A 116 2.84 5.29 -8.48
CA PHE A 116 3.72 6.00 -9.41
C PHE A 116 5.10 6.30 -8.83
N ARG A 117 5.48 5.63 -7.72
CA ARG A 117 6.89 5.22 -7.63
C ARG A 117 7.07 4.09 -8.62
N ARG A 118 7.15 4.43 -9.91
CA ARG A 118 7.99 3.63 -10.80
C ARG A 118 9.31 3.53 -10.03
N PRO A 119 9.80 2.34 -9.64
CA PRO A 119 11.20 2.26 -9.24
C PRO A 119 11.94 2.97 -10.37
N LYS A 120 12.56 4.10 -10.07
CA LYS A 120 13.34 4.89 -11.03
C LYS A 120 14.19 3.85 -11.71
N ARG A 121 13.88 3.50 -12.98
CA ARG A 121 14.32 2.26 -13.64
C ARG A 121 15.79 2.10 -13.31
N SER A 122 16.10 1.32 -12.28
CA SER A 122 17.46 1.02 -11.94
C SER A 122 17.77 0.00 -13.01
N GLY A 123 18.44 0.47 -14.08
CA GLY A 123 18.97 -0.44 -15.09
C GLY A 123 19.59 -1.60 -14.33
N ILE A 124 19.12 -2.81 -14.60
CA ILE A 124 19.45 -3.98 -13.81
C ILE A 124 20.97 -4.13 -13.91
N ALA A 125 21.66 -3.70 -12.86
CA ALA A 125 23.10 -3.78 -12.74
C ALA A 125 23.38 -5.13 -12.10
N TYR A 126 23.88 -6.08 -12.88
CA TYR A 126 24.22 -7.41 -12.37
C TYR A 126 25.66 -7.38 -11.86
N LEU A 127 25.86 -7.50 -10.55
CA LEU A 127 27.17 -7.51 -9.91
C LEU A 127 27.42 -8.90 -9.29
N SER A 128 28.43 -9.62 -9.76
CA SER A 128 28.84 -10.93 -9.25
C SER A 128 30.26 -10.91 -8.69
N PHE A 129 30.47 -11.69 -7.64
CA PHE A 129 31.75 -11.85 -6.95
C PHE A 129 32.07 -13.34 -6.84
N ASP A 130 33.07 -13.79 -7.59
CA ASP A 130 33.47 -15.20 -7.61
C ASP A 130 34.83 -15.33 -6.91
N LEU A 131 34.83 -15.88 -5.69
CA LEU A 131 36.05 -16.15 -4.93
C LEU A 131 36.46 -17.61 -5.13
N TYR A 132 37.64 -17.84 -5.69
CA TYR A 132 38.16 -19.19 -5.90
C TYR A 132 39.59 -19.33 -5.38
N LYS A 133 39.98 -20.57 -5.12
CA LYS A 133 41.25 -20.93 -4.52
C LYS A 133 42.07 -21.72 -5.53
N LEU A 134 43.22 -21.16 -5.94
CA LEU A 134 44.12 -21.78 -6.93
C LEU A 134 44.89 -22.96 -6.33
N ASP A 135 45.29 -22.84 -5.06
CA ASP A 135 45.98 -23.90 -4.32
C ASP A 135 45.33 -24.15 -2.94
N PRO A 136 45.18 -25.41 -2.50
CA PRO A 136 44.62 -25.76 -1.19
C PRO A 136 45.38 -25.13 0.00
N ARG A 137 46.62 -24.66 -0.20
CA ARG A 137 47.49 -24.04 0.81
C ARG A 137 47.35 -22.51 0.95
N ASP A 138 46.65 -21.84 0.03
CA ASP A 138 46.48 -20.37 0.07
C ASP A 138 45.28 -19.93 0.93
N PHE A 139 45.33 -18.77 1.59
CA PHE A 139 44.20 -18.28 2.41
C PHE A 139 43.07 -17.71 1.54
N ILE A 140 43.42 -16.95 0.50
CA ILE A 140 42.52 -16.41 -0.54
C ILE A 140 43.24 -16.52 -1.88
N GLY A 141 42.68 -17.24 -2.86
CA GLY A 141 43.33 -17.46 -4.16
C GLY A 141 43.16 -16.29 -5.12
N CYS A 142 41.93 -16.03 -5.57
CA CYS A 142 41.58 -14.96 -6.49
C CYS A 142 40.11 -14.55 -6.27
N LEU A 143 39.81 -13.26 -6.41
CA LEU A 143 38.47 -12.71 -6.42
C LEU A 143 38.16 -12.10 -7.79
N THR A 144 37.19 -12.65 -8.49
CA THR A 144 36.64 -12.08 -9.72
C THR A 144 35.44 -11.22 -9.38
N ILE A 145 35.47 -9.95 -9.81
CA ILE A 145 34.37 -9.00 -9.69
C ILE A 145 33.84 -8.73 -11.09
N ARG A 146 32.55 -8.97 -11.34
CA ARG A 146 31.93 -8.73 -12.64
C ARG A 146 30.68 -7.87 -12.49
N ALA A 147 30.67 -6.72 -13.15
CA ALA A 147 29.56 -5.77 -13.17
C ALA A 147 29.01 -5.66 -14.60
N THR A 148 27.72 -5.89 -14.79
CA THR A 148 27.02 -5.75 -16.07
C THR A 148 25.98 -4.64 -15.94
N LEU A 149 26.12 -3.60 -16.75
CA LEU A 149 25.19 -2.48 -16.84
C LEU A 149 24.45 -2.55 -18.17
N TYR A 150 23.11 -2.40 -18.10
CA TYR A 150 22.23 -2.34 -19.27
C TYR A 150 22.33 -3.54 -20.23
N GLU A 151 22.80 -4.69 -19.74
CA GLU A 151 23.03 -5.92 -20.52
C GLU A 151 24.05 -5.81 -21.69
N ILE A 152 24.63 -4.62 -21.94
CA ILE A 152 25.55 -4.36 -23.06
C ILE A 152 26.95 -3.90 -22.61
N TYR A 153 27.10 -3.45 -21.37
CA TYR A 153 28.39 -3.03 -20.82
C TYR A 153 28.78 -3.96 -19.68
N THR A 154 29.74 -4.84 -19.92
CA THR A 154 30.29 -5.75 -18.92
C THR A 154 31.70 -5.30 -18.53
N LEU A 155 31.93 -5.18 -17.23
CA LEU A 155 33.22 -4.88 -16.64
C LEU A 155 33.59 -6.04 -15.72
N SER A 156 34.70 -6.72 -16.01
CA SER A 156 35.22 -7.82 -15.19
C SER A 156 36.64 -7.49 -14.72
N TYR A 157 36.89 -7.64 -13.43
CA TYR A 157 38.19 -7.41 -12.82
C TYR A 157 38.57 -8.58 -11.90
N ASP A 158 39.79 -9.10 -12.10
CA ASP A 158 40.32 -10.21 -11.31
C ASP A 158 41.40 -9.71 -10.34
N ILE A 159 41.13 -9.86 -9.05
CA ILE A 159 42.05 -9.54 -7.98
C ILE A 159 42.77 -10.81 -7.56
N LYS A 160 44.07 -10.89 -7.85
CA LYS A 160 44.93 -12.02 -7.44
C LYS A 160 45.57 -11.72 -6.09
N CYS A 161 45.17 -12.45 -5.05
CA CYS A 161 45.67 -12.25 -3.70
C CYS A 161 46.75 -13.28 -3.31
N MET A 162 47.86 -13.32 -4.05
CA MET A 162 48.93 -14.32 -3.89
C MET A 162 49.74 -14.19 -2.57
N ARG A 163 49.36 -13.32 -1.62
CA ARG A 163 50.14 -13.05 -0.41
C ARG A 163 49.37 -12.40 0.75
N ALA A 164 48.16 -12.88 1.07
CA ALA A 164 47.52 -12.52 2.33
C ALA A 164 48.12 -13.32 3.50
N LYS A 165 49.41 -13.10 3.80
CA LYS A 165 49.98 -13.50 5.09
C LYS A 165 49.76 -12.33 6.03
N HIS A 166 48.97 -12.53 7.10
CA HIS A 166 48.63 -11.54 8.13
C HIS A 166 47.55 -10.49 7.76
N ILE A 167 46.28 -10.90 7.66
CA ILE A 167 45.15 -9.98 7.93
C ILE A 167 44.16 -10.74 8.81
N LEU A 168 44.49 -10.86 10.09
CA LEU A 168 43.60 -11.12 11.23
C LEU A 168 44.47 -11.04 12.49
N LYS A 169 44.53 -9.85 13.09
CA LYS A 169 44.85 -9.64 14.50
C LYS A 169 43.96 -8.54 15.02
#